data_AF-A0A937V7J1-F1
#
_entry.id   AF-A0A937V7J1-F1
#
_cell.length_a   1.000
_cell.length_b   1.000
_cell.length_c   1.000
_cell.angle_alpha   90.00
_cell.angle_beta   90.00
_cell.angle_gamma   90.00
#
_symmetry.space_group_name_H-M   'P 1'
#
loop_
_entity.id
_entity.type
_entity.pdbx_description
1 polymer ?
#
loop_
_entity_poly.entity_id
_entity_poly.type
_entity_poly.pdbx_seq_one_letter_code
_entity_poly.pdbx_strand_id
1 'polypeptide(L)'
;MQLIMNDEKLTTIEQAKQFLNGSETLRFEGVSVEERYQWIQTVLIRFKYYQLKRADKGVIRRCIEKVSGYSRAQVSRLIREYNQRGQLRKVRYRRHRFPKKYTLT
;
A
#
# COMPACT_ATOMS: atom_id res chain seq x y z
N MET A 1 0.96 -5.84 15.19
CA MET A 1 0.23 -5.89 13.90
C MET A 1 -0.89 -6.90 14.03
N GLN A 2 -2.15 -6.46 14.20
CA GLN A 2 -3.29 -7.34 13.98
C GLN A 2 -3.60 -7.29 12.48
N LEU A 3 -2.92 -8.14 11.71
CA LEU A 3 -3.27 -8.39 10.32
C LEU A 3 -4.42 -9.39 10.33
N ILE A 4 -5.64 -8.95 10.03
CA ILE A 4 -6.70 -9.86 9.53
C ILE A 4 -6.32 -10.23 8.08
N MET A 5 -5.15 -10.84 7.89
CA MET A 5 -4.67 -11.23 6.58
C MET A 5 -3.74 -12.43 6.70
N ASN A 6 -4.14 -13.54 6.07
CA ASN A 6 -3.26 -14.67 5.80
C ASN A 6 -2.27 -14.29 4.68
N ASP A 7 -1.33 -13.40 4.98
CA ASP A 7 -0.26 -12.91 4.08
C ASP A 7 0.61 -14.05 3.53
N GLU A 8 0.58 -15.20 4.19
CA GLU A 8 1.27 -16.43 3.80
C GLU A 8 0.81 -16.99 2.45
N LYS A 9 -0.43 -16.71 2.02
CA LYS A 9 -0.98 -17.24 0.75
C LYS A 9 -0.62 -16.42 -0.49
N LEU A 10 -0.02 -15.25 -0.35
CA LEU A 10 0.37 -14.37 -1.46
C LEU A 10 1.89 -14.37 -1.65
N THR A 11 2.43 -15.51 -2.06
CA THR A 11 3.87 -15.68 -2.30
C THR A 11 4.22 -15.74 -3.79
N THR A 12 3.30 -16.18 -4.65
CA THR A 12 3.53 -16.27 -6.10
C THR A 12 2.57 -15.41 -6.94
N ILE A 13 2.99 -15.07 -8.16
CA ILE A 13 2.17 -14.28 -9.09
C ILE A 13 0.88 -15.03 -9.44
N GLU A 14 0.92 -16.36 -9.54
CA GLU A 14 -0.26 -17.18 -9.82
C GLU A 14 -1.26 -17.15 -8.67
N GLN A 15 -0.79 -17.23 -7.42
CA GLN A 15 -1.65 -17.04 -6.25
C GLN A 15 -2.26 -15.64 -6.23
N ALA A 16 -1.49 -14.61 -6.58
CA ALA A 16 -2.02 -13.25 -6.70
C ALA A 16 -3.09 -13.13 -7.80
N LYS A 17 -2.95 -13.85 -8.93
CA LYS A 17 -3.99 -13.92 -9.97
C LYS A 17 -5.24 -14.65 -9.49
N GLN A 18 -5.07 -15.79 -8.83
CA GLN A 18 -6.19 -16.56 -8.26
C GLN A 18 -6.94 -15.74 -7.22
N PHE A 19 -6.23 -15.04 -6.34
CA PHE A 19 -6.81 -14.12 -5.36
C PHE A 19 -7.62 -12.98 -5.99
N LEU A 20 -7.15 -12.44 -7.13
CA LEU A 20 -7.90 -11.40 -7.85
C LEU A 20 -9.20 -11.96 -8.45
N ASN A 21 -9.17 -13.20 -8.94
CA ASN A 21 -10.34 -13.88 -9.52
C ASN A 21 -11.33 -14.40 -8.45
N GLY A 22 -10.84 -14.66 -7.23
CA GLY A 22 -11.68 -15.08 -6.11
C GLY A 22 -12.60 -13.95 -5.60
N SER A 23 -13.75 -14.35 -5.07
CA SER A 23 -14.74 -13.47 -4.43
C SER A 23 -14.33 -13.01 -3.03
N GLU A 24 -13.21 -13.51 -2.49
CA GLU A 24 -12.75 -13.17 -1.15
C GLU A 24 -12.35 -11.68 -1.08
N THR A 25 -13.12 -10.90 -0.34
CA THR A 25 -12.86 -9.49 -0.07
C THR A 25 -11.99 -9.35 1.17
N LEU A 26 -10.68 -9.41 0.99
CA LEU A 26 -9.74 -9.05 2.05
C LEU A 26 -9.50 -7.55 2.01
N ARG A 27 -9.95 -6.83 3.04
CA ARG A 27 -9.71 -5.38 3.20
C ARG A 27 -9.05 -5.12 4.55
N PHE A 28 -8.17 -4.12 4.58
CA PHE A 28 -7.66 -3.57 5.84
C PHE A 28 -8.74 -2.75 6.55
N GLU A 29 -9.50 -3.39 7.44
CA GLU A 29 -10.36 -2.72 8.42
C GLU A 29 -9.58 -2.43 9.71
N GLY A 30 -9.70 -1.21 10.25
CA GLY A 30 -9.05 -0.82 11.51
C GLY A 30 -7.52 -0.60 11.46
N VAL A 31 -6.89 -0.74 10.29
CA VAL A 31 -5.42 -0.70 10.15
C VAL A 31 -4.89 0.72 9.92
N SER A 32 -3.76 1.08 10.54
CA SER A 32 -3.13 2.39 10.38
C SER A 32 -2.56 2.61 8.97
N VAL A 33 -2.31 3.88 8.60
CA VAL A 33 -1.67 4.21 7.29
C VAL A 33 -0.26 3.63 7.24
N GLU A 34 0.45 3.67 8.36
CA GLU A 34 1.80 3.16 8.54
C GLU A 34 1.86 1.65 8.29
N GLU A 35 0.95 0.88 8.88
CA GLU A 35 0.85 -0.57 8.66
C GLU A 35 0.49 -0.91 7.20
N ARG A 36 -0.45 -0.17 6.57
CA ARG A 36 -0.73 -0.32 5.13
C ARG A 36 0.53 -0.08 4.30
N TYR A 37 1.32 0.93 4.63
CA TYR A 37 2.54 1.27 3.90
C TYR A 37 3.64 0.21 4.10
N GLN A 38 3.79 -0.32 5.31
CA GLN A 38 4.70 -1.43 5.60
C GLN A 38 4.30 -2.68 4.81
N TRP A 39 3.01 -3.01 4.78
CA TRP A 39 2.51 -4.12 3.99
C TRP A 39 2.80 -3.96 2.48
N ILE A 40 2.54 -2.77 1.91
CA ILE A 40 2.85 -2.48 0.51
C ILE A 40 4.34 -2.71 0.23
N GLN A 41 5.23 -2.24 1.10
CA GLN A 41 6.67 -2.45 0.94
C GLN A 41 7.02 -3.95 0.96
N THR A 42 6.49 -4.71 1.92
CA THR A 42 6.71 -6.15 2.03
C THR A 42 6.30 -6.87 0.74
N VAL A 43 5.14 -6.53 0.17
CA VAL A 43 4.68 -7.07 -1.11
C VAL A 43 5.64 -6.72 -2.25
N LEU A 44 6.05 -5.45 -2.37
CA LEU A 44 6.97 -5.02 -3.43
C LEU A 44 8.33 -5.73 -3.35
N ILE A 45 8.84 -5.97 -2.15
CA ILE A 45 10.08 -6.71 -1.89
C ILE A 45 9.90 -8.19 -2.21
N ARG A 46 8.87 -8.83 -1.64
CA ARG A 46 8.60 -10.27 -1.79
C ARG A 46 8.52 -10.67 -3.25
N PHE A 47 7.82 -9.90 -4.06
CA PHE A 47 7.66 -10.16 -5.50
C PHE A 47 8.79 -9.60 -6.37
N LYS A 48 9.83 -9.02 -5.77
CA LYS A 48 10.90 -8.30 -6.48
C LYS A 48 10.33 -7.40 -7.57
N TYR A 49 9.35 -6.57 -7.20
CA TYR A 49 8.42 -5.92 -8.13
C TYR A 49 9.09 -5.26 -9.34
N TYR A 50 10.27 -4.65 -9.15
CA TYR A 50 10.99 -3.98 -10.24
C TYR A 50 11.56 -4.94 -11.29
N GLN A 51 11.88 -6.17 -10.91
CA GLN A 51 12.35 -7.23 -11.81
C GLN A 51 11.22 -7.90 -12.60
N LEU A 52 9.95 -7.66 -12.22
CA LEU A 52 8.80 -8.25 -12.90
C LEU A 52 8.57 -7.66 -14.30
N LYS A 53 8.02 -8.50 -15.19
CA LYS A 53 7.50 -8.09 -16.49
C LYS A 53 6.25 -7.22 -16.33
N ARG A 54 5.91 -6.45 -17.37
CA ARG A 54 4.79 -5.49 -17.35
C ARG A 54 3.45 -6.13 -16.97
N ALA A 55 3.19 -7.35 -17.42
CA ALA A 55 1.96 -8.08 -17.10
C ALA A 55 1.86 -8.40 -15.60
N ASP A 56 2.92 -8.95 -15.02
CA ASP A 56 2.95 -9.34 -13.60
C ASP A 56 2.95 -8.13 -12.67
N LYS A 57 3.60 -7.01 -13.08
CA LYS A 57 3.47 -5.71 -12.41
C LYS A 57 2.01 -5.25 -12.32
N GLY A 58 1.19 -5.57 -13.33
CA GLY A 58 -0.23 -5.26 -13.35
C GLY A 58 -1.02 -6.06 -12.32
N VAL A 59 -0.71 -7.36 -12.17
CA VAL A 59 -1.31 -8.24 -11.16
C VAL A 59 -1.03 -7.70 -9.75
N ILE A 60 0.23 -7.40 -9.45
CA ILE A 60 0.61 -6.90 -8.12
C ILE A 60 -0.04 -5.55 -7.81
N ARG A 61 -0.15 -4.64 -8.79
CA ARG A 61 -0.87 -3.37 -8.60
C ARG A 61 -2.32 -3.57 -8.23
N ARG A 62 -3.05 -4.41 -8.97
CA ARG A 62 -4.46 -4.71 -8.67
C ARG A 62 -4.64 -5.39 -7.31
N CYS A 63 -3.70 -6.26 -6.94
CA CYS A 63 -3.69 -6.88 -5.63
C CYS A 63 -3.56 -5.82 -4.53
N ILE A 64 -2.59 -4.91 -4.65
CA ILE A 64 -2.43 -3.80 -3.73
C ILE A 64 -3.69 -2.92 -3.68
N GLU A 65 -4.29 -2.58 -4.82
CA GLU A 65 -5.55 -1.82 -4.88
C GLU A 65 -6.69 -2.51 -4.11
N LYS A 66 -6.90 -3.82 -4.36
CA LYS A 66 -7.98 -4.62 -3.74
C LYS A 66 -7.81 -4.71 -2.21
N VAL A 67 -6.60 -5.00 -1.74
CA VAL A 67 -6.32 -5.22 -0.31
C VAL A 67 -6.19 -3.90 0.45
N SER A 68 -5.47 -2.92 -0.11
CA SER A 68 -5.26 -1.64 0.56
C SER A 68 -6.48 -0.73 0.57
N GLY A 69 -7.41 -0.92 -0.38
CA GLY A 69 -8.53 -0.02 -0.63
C GLY A 69 -8.12 1.30 -1.30
N TYR A 70 -6.84 1.47 -1.66
CA TYR A 70 -6.37 2.65 -2.34
C TYR A 70 -6.71 2.62 -3.82
N SER A 71 -7.00 3.80 -4.37
CA SER A 71 -7.19 3.97 -5.81
C SER A 71 -5.92 3.61 -6.58
N ARG A 72 -6.09 3.21 -7.85
CA ARG A 72 -4.99 2.99 -8.80
C ARG A 72 -3.97 4.14 -8.84
N ALA A 73 -4.45 5.38 -8.81
CA ALA A 73 -3.58 6.56 -8.83
C ALA A 73 -2.72 6.64 -7.56
N GLN A 74 -3.30 6.37 -6.39
CA GLN A 74 -2.57 6.37 -5.12
C GLN A 74 -1.56 5.22 -5.05
N VAL A 75 -1.94 4.01 -5.46
CA VAL A 75 -1.01 2.87 -5.55
C VAL A 75 0.17 3.19 -6.46
N SER A 76 -0.08 3.79 -7.63
CA SER A 76 1.00 4.20 -8.53
C SER A 76 1.94 5.24 -7.90
N ARG A 77 1.41 6.19 -7.12
CA ARG A 77 2.21 7.18 -6.38
C ARG A 77 3.08 6.53 -5.32
N LEU A 78 2.52 5.61 -4.54
CA LEU A 78 3.26 4.88 -3.50
C LEU A 78 4.36 4.02 -4.11
N ILE A 79 4.09 3.27 -5.18
CA ILE A 79 5.14 2.49 -5.86
C ILE A 79 6.27 3.42 -6.34
N ARG A 80 5.94 4.57 -6.92
CA ARG A 80 6.95 5.56 -7.34
C ARG A 80 7.76 6.09 -6.16
N GLU A 81 7.11 6.43 -5.05
CA GLU A 81 7.79 6.91 -3.85
C GLU A 81 8.74 5.84 -3.29
N TYR A 82 8.30 4.58 -3.23
CA TYR A 82 9.14 3.46 -2.83
C TYR A 82 10.35 3.30 -3.76
N ASN A 83 10.17 3.45 -5.08
CA ASN A 83 11.30 3.42 -6.03
C ASN A 83 12.35 4.49 -5.75
N GLN A 84 11.89 5.69 -5.37
CA GLN A 84 12.75 6.85 -5.18
C GLN A 84 13.47 6.84 -3.83
N ARG A 85 12.81 6.33 -2.79
CA ARG A 85 13.27 6.46 -1.40
C ARG A 85 13.65 5.13 -0.74
N GLY A 86 13.32 4.00 -1.36
CA GLY A 86 13.50 2.66 -0.79
C GLY A 86 12.56 2.35 0.39
N GLN A 87 11.69 3.28 0.77
CA GLN A 87 10.75 3.13 1.89
C GLN A 87 9.54 4.05 1.71
N LEU A 88 8.39 3.63 2.25
CA LEU A 88 7.17 4.42 2.37
C LEU A 88 7.02 4.88 3.82
N ARG A 89 6.99 6.19 4.04
CA ARG A 89 6.77 6.79 5.35
C ARG A 89 5.57 7.70 5.28
N LYS A 90 4.70 7.62 6.28
CA LYS A 90 3.62 8.61 6.41
C LYS A 90 4.25 9.94 6.77
N VAL A 91 4.17 10.89 5.84
CA VAL A 91 4.58 12.28 6.11
C VAL A 91 3.54 12.88 7.04
N ARG A 92 3.98 13.47 8.16
CA ARG A 92 3.09 14.22 9.05
C ARG A 92 2.48 15.37 8.26
N TYR A 93 1.15 15.41 8.19
CA TYR A 93 0.45 16.52 7.54
C TYR A 93 0.74 17.82 8.31
N ARG A 94 1.31 18.81 7.61
CA ARG A 94 1.53 20.14 8.15
C ARG A 94 0.85 21.16 7.23
N ARG A 95 -0.25 21.73 7.70
CA ARG A 95 -0.89 22.88 7.05
C ARG A 95 -0.16 24.16 7.48
N HIS A 96 0.05 25.09 6.56
CA HIS A 96 0.44 26.45 6.94
C HIS A 96 -0.64 27.04 7.85
N ARG A 97 -0.23 27.51 9.03
CA ARG A 97 -1.09 28.22 9.96
C ARG A 97 -0.61 29.66 10.02
N PHE A 98 -1.54 30.60 9.89
CA PHE A 98 -1.25 32.00 10.16
C PHE A 98 -0.90 32.16 11.65
N PRO A 99 0.03 33.06 12.00
CA PRO A 99 0.33 33.35 13.40
C PRO A 99 -0.93 33.90 14.09
N LYS A 100 -1.31 33.31 15.23
CA LYS A 100 -2.40 33.84 16.06
C LYS A 100 -1.94 35.16 16.69
N LYS A 101 -2.66 36.26 16.42
CA LYS A 101 -2.37 37.60 16.95
C LYS A 101 -3.06 37.92 18.28
N TYR A 102 -4.04 37.11 18.69
CA TYR A 102 -4.81 37.36 19.92
C TYR A 102 -4.91 36.07 20.74
N THR A 103 -4.55 36.18 22.01
CA THR A 103 -4.78 35.18 23.05
C THR A 103 -5.89 35.74 23.93
N LEU A 104 -6.97 34.98 24.14
CA LEU A 104 -7.99 35.35 25.12
C LEU A 104 -7.38 35.11 26.50
N THR A 105 -7.25 36.17 27.29
CA THR A 105 -6.87 36.13 28.71
C THR A 105 -8.05 35.69 29.56
#